data_AF-A0A9D8C7H8-F1
#
_entry.id   AF-A0A9D8C7H8-F1
#
_cell.length_a   1.000
_cell.length_b   1.000
_cell.length_c   1.000
_cell.angle_alpha   90.00
_cell.angle_beta   90.00
_cell.angle_gamma   90.00
#
_symmetry.space_group_name_H-M   'P 1'
#
loop_
_entity.id
_entity.type
_entity.pdbx_description
1 polymer ?
#
loop_
_entity_poly.entity_id
_entity_poly.type
_entity_poly.pdbx_seq_one_letter_code
_entity_poly.pdbx_strand_id
1 'polypeptide(L)'
;MKIKEIRDAGVKLGFREIQTINVNSHLNGTRGKATLLPDGWELTESGREYLLGKGCLKSVTALTPLLRKVEQYVTGITLKETKEFINESIECANRQLYRAAVVLSWIGAVSILHHYVLKNYLTEFNKEAIEKKLIKKPIKNQDGLTKIGENDFLQVIQAI
;
A
#
# COMPACT_ATOMS: atom_id res chain seq x y z
N MET A 1 -9.78 16.41 13.72
CA MET A 1 -8.94 17.10 14.75
C MET A 1 -9.74 18.16 15.49
N LYS A 2 -9.66 18.19 16.81
CA LYS A 2 -10.28 19.24 17.63
C LYS A 2 -9.47 20.54 17.57
N ILE A 3 -10.11 21.69 17.82
CA ILE A 3 -9.46 23.01 17.76
C ILE A 3 -8.24 23.10 18.67
N LYS A 4 -8.32 22.50 19.87
CA LYS A 4 -7.21 22.44 20.82
C LYS A 4 -5.99 21.75 20.21
N GLU A 5 -6.19 20.60 19.58
CA GLU A 5 -5.13 19.83 18.89
C GLU A 5 -4.51 20.62 17.74
N ILE A 6 -5.32 21.37 16.99
CA ILE A 6 -4.84 22.23 15.89
C ILE A 6 -3.94 23.34 16.43
N ARG A 7 -4.34 23.99 17.53
CA ARG A 7 -3.52 25.02 18.20
C ARG A 7 -2.22 24.45 18.74
N ASP A 8 -2.30 23.32 19.44
CA ASP A 8 -1.12 22.65 20.01
C ASP A 8 -0.13 22.24 18.92
N ALA A 9 -0.63 21.70 17.80
CA ALA A 9 0.18 21.38 16.63
C ALA A 9 0.83 22.62 16.00
N GLY A 10 0.08 23.71 15.83
CA GLY A 10 0.61 24.96 15.29
C GLY A 10 1.74 25.54 16.14
N VAL A 11 1.56 25.58 17.47
CA VAL A 11 2.60 26.05 18.41
C VAL A 11 3.85 25.17 18.32
N LYS A 12 3.69 23.85 18.28
CA LYS A 12 4.80 22.89 18.14
C LYS A 12 5.58 23.09 16.83
N LEU A 13 4.90 23.49 15.76
CA LEU A 13 5.49 23.80 14.45
C LEU A 13 6.02 25.23 14.35
N GLY A 14 5.99 26.02 15.43
CA GLY A 14 6.52 27.37 15.50
C GLY A 14 5.53 28.49 15.16
N PHE A 15 4.27 28.16 14.85
CA PHE A 15 3.22 29.15 14.58
C PHE A 15 2.55 29.61 15.88
N ARG A 16 3.22 30.54 16.59
CA ARG A 16 2.78 31.02 17.92
C ARG A 16 1.47 31.82 17.89
N GLU A 17 1.24 32.56 16.81
CA GLU A 17 0.04 33.39 16.63
C GLU A 17 -1.25 32.57 16.52
N ILE A 18 -1.16 31.24 16.31
CA ILE A 18 -2.35 30.37 16.25
C ILE A 18 -3.17 30.40 17.54
N GLN A 19 -2.57 30.77 18.67
CA GLN A 19 -3.25 30.85 19.96
C GLN A 19 -4.24 32.02 20.01
N THR A 20 -3.94 33.14 19.33
CA THR A 20 -4.78 34.34 19.33
C THR A 20 -5.81 34.33 18.20
N ILE A 21 -5.58 33.52 17.17
CA ILE A 21 -6.43 33.45 15.98
C ILE A 21 -7.71 32.63 16.25
N ASN A 22 -8.82 33.08 15.65
CA ASN A 22 -10.07 32.32 15.61
C ASN A 22 -10.02 31.21 14.54
N VAL A 23 -9.38 30.09 14.89
CA VAL A 23 -9.18 28.92 14.02
C VAL A 23 -10.50 28.45 13.36
N ASN A 24 -11.61 28.44 14.11
CA ASN A 24 -12.92 28.04 13.58
C ASN A 24 -13.41 28.95 12.45
N SER A 25 -13.26 30.27 12.62
CA SER A 25 -13.66 31.23 11.59
C SER A 25 -12.82 31.05 10.33
N HIS A 26 -11.51 30.88 10.47
CA HIS A 26 -10.62 30.66 9.33
C HIS A 26 -10.91 29.35 8.60
N LEU A 27 -11.13 28.24 9.31
CA LEU A 27 -11.44 26.94 8.70
C LEU A 27 -12.81 26.93 8.00
N ASN A 28 -13.84 27.51 8.63
CA ASN A 28 -15.15 27.71 7.98
C ASN A 28 -15.05 28.59 6.72
N GLY A 29 -14.20 29.61 6.76
CA GLY A 29 -13.98 30.53 5.65
C GLY A 29 -13.28 29.93 4.43
N THR A 30 -12.80 28.69 4.51
CA THR A 30 -12.01 28.06 3.43
C THR A 30 -12.82 27.64 2.18
N ARG A 31 -14.15 27.84 2.19
CA ARG A 31 -15.07 27.54 1.08
C ARG A 31 -14.96 26.10 0.60
N GLY A 32 -15.20 25.15 1.51
CA GLY A 32 -15.26 23.73 1.19
C GLY A 32 -13.92 23.00 1.10
N LYS A 33 -12.81 23.63 1.51
CA LYS A 33 -11.48 22.97 1.63
C LYS A 33 -11.27 22.27 2.97
N ALA A 34 -11.98 22.69 4.00
CA ALA A 34 -12.06 22.02 5.28
C ALA A 34 -13.53 21.82 5.65
N THR A 35 -13.84 20.73 6.35
CA THR A 35 -15.18 20.40 6.83
C THR A 35 -15.14 20.03 8.31
N LEU A 36 -16.23 20.31 9.02
CA LEU A 36 -16.41 19.96 10.42
C LEU A 36 -17.24 18.69 10.53
N LEU A 37 -16.65 17.64 11.08
CA LEU A 37 -17.31 16.37 11.44
C LEU A 37 -17.55 16.32 12.96
N PRO A 38 -18.34 15.35 13.47
CA PRO A 38 -18.52 15.16 14.91
C PRO A 38 -17.21 15.02 15.68
N ASP A 39 -16.20 14.41 15.06
CA ASP A 39 -14.86 14.20 15.64
C ASP A 39 -13.89 15.37 15.41
N GLY A 40 -14.38 16.47 14.83
CA GLY A 40 -13.65 17.71 14.61
C GLY A 40 -13.38 18.02 13.14
N TRP A 41 -12.39 18.88 12.90
CA TRP A 41 -12.05 19.37 11.57
C TRP A 41 -11.24 18.37 10.76
N GLU A 42 -11.58 18.27 9.48
CA GLU A 42 -10.84 17.51 8.47
C GLU A 42 -10.68 18.31 7.17
N LEU A 43 -9.62 18.01 6.42
CA LEU A 43 -9.48 18.50 5.05
C LEU A 43 -10.41 17.73 4.12
N THR A 44 -11.06 18.43 3.21
CA THR A 44 -11.77 17.81 2.10
C THR A 44 -10.77 17.44 0.99
N GLU A 45 -11.24 16.70 -0.03
CA GLU A 45 -10.43 16.38 -1.19
C GLU A 45 -9.92 17.65 -1.92
N SER A 46 -10.80 18.62 -2.14
CA SER A 46 -10.44 19.92 -2.74
C SER A 46 -9.45 20.71 -1.89
N GLY A 47 -9.52 20.59 -0.56
CA GLY A 47 -8.54 21.21 0.34
C GLY A 47 -7.17 20.56 0.29
N ARG A 48 -7.12 19.23 0.18
CA ARG A 48 -5.87 18.49 -0.03
C ARG A 48 -5.21 18.88 -1.35
N GLU A 49 -5.96 18.90 -2.45
CA GLU A 49 -5.47 19.34 -3.76
C GLU A 49 -4.93 20.77 -3.73
N TYR A 50 -5.64 21.68 -3.06
CA TYR A 50 -5.21 23.07 -2.91
C TYR A 50 -3.86 23.18 -2.18
N LEU A 51 -3.69 22.46 -1.06
CA LEU A 51 -2.44 22.50 -0.29
C LEU A 51 -1.29 21.78 -1.01
N LEU A 52 -1.59 20.74 -1.80
CA LEU A 52 -0.63 20.12 -2.71
C LEU A 52 -0.11 21.11 -3.76
N GLY A 53 -1.02 21.84 -4.42
CA GLY A 53 -0.65 22.88 -5.40
C GLY A 53 0.16 24.04 -4.80
N LYS A 54 0.12 24.23 -3.49
CA LYS A 54 0.93 25.22 -2.75
C LYS A 54 2.24 24.66 -2.19
N GLY A 55 2.52 23.36 -2.38
CA GLY A 55 3.69 22.70 -1.81
C GLY A 55 3.66 22.55 -0.29
N CYS A 56 2.51 22.83 0.35
CA CYS A 56 2.31 22.68 1.79
C CYS A 56 2.10 21.21 2.18
N LEU A 57 1.66 20.39 1.22
CA LEU A 57 1.63 18.94 1.35
C LEU A 57 2.67 18.35 0.40
N LYS A 58 3.45 17.38 0.89
CA LYS A 58 4.24 16.52 0.01
C LYS A 58 3.29 15.54 -0.67
N SER A 59 3.29 15.57 -2.00
CA SER A 59 2.53 14.65 -2.85
C SER A 59 2.84 13.19 -2.50
N VAL A 60 1.84 12.49 -1.98
CA VAL A 60 1.66 11.05 -2.24
C VAL A 60 0.91 10.87 -3.58
N THR A 61 0.52 11.98 -4.23
CA THR A 61 -0.44 12.08 -5.34
C THR A 61 -0.02 11.34 -6.61
N ALA A 62 1.28 11.14 -6.85
CA ALA A 62 1.73 10.34 -7.99
C ALA A 62 1.33 8.85 -7.87
N LEU A 63 1.28 8.33 -6.63
CA LEU A 63 0.98 6.93 -6.36
C LEU A 63 -0.49 6.68 -6.04
N THR A 64 -1.28 7.72 -5.74
CA THR A 64 -2.71 7.56 -5.37
C THR A 64 -3.52 6.75 -6.39
N PRO A 65 -3.43 6.99 -7.71
CA PRO A 65 -4.15 6.17 -8.68
C PRO A 65 -3.68 4.72 -8.72
N LEU A 66 -2.38 4.48 -8.45
CA LEU A 66 -1.79 3.15 -8.40
C LEU A 66 -2.23 2.39 -7.15
N LEU A 67 -2.15 3.02 -5.97
CA LEU A 67 -2.54 2.42 -4.70
C LEU A 67 -4.03 2.05 -4.71
N ARG A 68 -4.90 2.91 -5.26
CA ARG A 68 -6.32 2.60 -5.44
C ARG A 68 -6.55 1.36 -6.31
N LYS A 69 -5.75 1.15 -7.36
CA LYS A 69 -5.82 -0.08 -8.16
C LYS A 69 -5.37 -1.31 -7.37
N VAL A 70 -4.29 -1.19 -6.59
CA VAL A 70 -3.82 -2.28 -5.73
C VAL A 70 -4.91 -2.65 -4.70
N GLU A 71 -5.53 -1.66 -4.06
CA GLU A 71 -6.66 -1.86 -3.13
C GLU A 71 -7.82 -2.62 -3.79
N GLN A 72 -8.15 -2.28 -5.04
CA GLN A 72 -9.16 -3.02 -5.81
C GLN A 72 -8.77 -4.48 -6.01
N TYR A 73 -7.52 -4.77 -6.40
CA TYR A 73 -7.06 -6.15 -6.58
C TYR A 73 -7.03 -6.96 -5.28
N VAL A 74 -6.70 -6.31 -4.15
CA VAL A 74 -6.67 -6.94 -2.82
C VAL A 74 -8.03 -7.52 -2.42
N THR A 75 -9.14 -6.97 -2.91
CA THR A 75 -10.48 -7.52 -2.64
C THR A 75 -10.68 -8.93 -3.20
N GLY A 76 -10.00 -9.26 -4.30
CA GLY A 76 -10.07 -10.57 -4.96
C GLY A 76 -9.12 -11.62 -4.38
N ILE A 77 -8.23 -11.25 -3.46
CA ILE A 77 -7.26 -12.18 -2.86
C ILE A 77 -7.95 -12.96 -1.73
N THR A 78 -7.98 -14.28 -1.87
CA THR A 78 -8.60 -15.20 -0.90
C THR A 78 -7.67 -15.57 0.25
N LEU A 79 -6.35 -15.63 0.00
CA LEU A 79 -5.34 -15.98 0.99
C LEU A 79 -5.15 -14.84 2.00
N LYS A 80 -5.46 -15.11 3.26
CA LYS A 80 -5.42 -14.11 4.34
C LYS A 80 -4.02 -13.52 4.53
N GLU A 81 -3.00 -14.36 4.62
CA GLU A 81 -1.61 -13.96 4.86
C GLU A 81 -1.10 -13.10 3.70
N THR A 82 -1.42 -13.47 2.47
CA THR A 82 -1.06 -12.70 1.27
C THR A 82 -1.73 -11.33 1.27
N LYS A 83 -3.00 -11.27 1.69
CA LYS A 83 -3.76 -10.04 1.82
C LYS A 83 -3.16 -9.11 2.88
N GLU A 84 -2.71 -9.65 4.00
CA GLU A 84 -2.05 -8.91 5.08
C GLU A 84 -0.76 -8.23 4.60
N PHE A 85 0.12 -8.95 3.88
CA PHE A 85 1.35 -8.37 3.33
C PHE A 85 1.07 -7.22 2.34
N ILE A 86 0.07 -7.36 1.47
CA ILE A 86 -0.24 -6.32 0.48
C ILE A 86 -0.91 -5.11 1.14
N ASN A 87 -1.77 -5.32 2.14
CA ASN A 87 -2.33 -4.21 2.93
C ASN A 87 -1.24 -3.44 3.68
N GLU A 88 -0.30 -4.13 4.32
CA GLU A 88 0.84 -3.49 4.98
C GLU A 88 1.72 -2.73 3.96
N SER A 89 1.88 -3.26 2.76
CA SER A 89 2.56 -2.56 1.66
C SER A 89 1.85 -1.25 1.27
N ILE A 90 0.52 -1.25 1.17
CA ILE A 90 -0.27 -0.04 0.86
C ILE A 90 -0.08 0.99 1.99
N GLU A 91 -0.15 0.55 3.24
CA GLU A 91 0.04 1.42 4.39
C GLU A 91 1.45 2.01 4.44
N CYS A 92 2.48 1.20 4.16
CA CYS A 92 3.85 1.66 4.02
C CYS A 92 3.97 2.72 2.91
N ALA A 93 3.34 2.51 1.75
CA ALA A 93 3.37 3.48 0.65
C ALA A 93 2.67 4.79 1.02
N ASN A 94 1.51 4.73 1.70
CA ASN A 94 0.78 5.89 2.21
C ASN A 94 1.62 6.69 3.22
N ARG A 95 2.44 6.00 4.02
CA ARG A 95 3.38 6.60 4.99
C ARG A 95 4.75 6.96 4.41
N GLN A 96 4.93 6.87 3.09
CA GLN A 96 6.20 7.16 2.39
C GLN A 96 7.36 6.24 2.79
N LEU A 97 7.06 5.06 3.35
CA LEU A 97 8.01 4.01 3.67
C LEU A 97 8.25 3.12 2.44
N TYR A 98 8.69 3.73 1.33
CA TYR A 98 8.71 3.08 0.01
C TYR A 98 9.55 1.81 -0.07
N ARG A 99 10.67 1.75 0.66
CA ARG A 99 11.51 0.54 0.70
C ARG A 99 10.75 -0.65 1.29
N ALA A 100 10.01 -0.43 2.38
CA ALA A 100 9.17 -1.45 2.98
C ALA A 100 7.99 -1.81 2.07
N ALA A 101 7.34 -0.80 1.47
CA ALA A 101 6.26 -1.03 0.52
C ALA A 101 6.69 -1.94 -0.65
N VAL A 102 7.84 -1.65 -1.27
CA VAL A 102 8.35 -2.48 -2.37
C VAL A 102 8.56 -3.94 -1.94
N VAL A 103 9.24 -4.16 -0.81
CA VAL A 103 9.52 -5.52 -0.32
C VAL A 103 8.23 -6.27 0.02
N LEU A 104 7.30 -5.64 0.73
CA LEU A 104 6.04 -6.27 1.12
C LEU A 104 5.14 -6.55 -0.09
N SER A 105 5.08 -5.63 -1.06
CA SER A 105 4.34 -5.86 -2.31
C SER A 105 4.89 -7.05 -3.09
N TRP A 106 6.22 -7.21 -3.11
CA TRP A 106 6.89 -8.31 -3.80
C TRP A 106 6.62 -9.65 -3.13
N ILE A 107 6.74 -9.72 -1.80
CA ILE A 107 6.40 -10.93 -1.02
C ILE A 107 4.95 -11.34 -1.29
N GLY A 108 4.02 -10.38 -1.29
CA GLY A 108 2.63 -10.60 -1.65
C GLY A 108 2.48 -11.16 -3.07
N ALA A 109 3.14 -10.55 -4.07
CA ALA A 109 3.08 -10.99 -5.46
C ALA A 109 3.60 -12.42 -5.65
N VAL A 110 4.75 -12.77 -5.06
CA VAL A 110 5.31 -14.13 -5.14
C VAL A 110 4.39 -15.14 -4.47
N SER A 111 3.76 -14.79 -3.34
CA SER A 111 2.76 -15.65 -2.69
C SER A 111 1.55 -15.92 -3.58
N ILE A 112 1.05 -14.91 -4.30
CA ILE A 112 -0.01 -15.07 -5.31
C ILE A 112 0.44 -16.05 -6.41
N LEU A 113 1.65 -15.87 -6.94
CA LEU A 113 2.19 -16.72 -8.00
C LEU A 113 2.34 -18.18 -7.53
N HIS A 114 2.87 -18.42 -6.34
CA HIS A 114 2.93 -19.75 -5.74
C HIS A 114 1.55 -20.41 -5.67
N HIS A 115 0.56 -19.69 -5.16
CA HIS A 115 -0.80 -20.21 -5.06
C HIS A 115 -1.42 -20.51 -6.43
N TYR A 116 -1.21 -19.61 -7.39
CA TYR A 116 -1.75 -19.74 -8.73
C TYR A 116 -1.14 -20.94 -9.49
N VAL A 117 0.18 -21.14 -9.39
CA VAL A 117 0.87 -22.30 -9.96
C VAL A 117 0.41 -23.58 -9.29
N LEU A 118 0.38 -23.62 -7.96
CA LEU A 118 -0.02 -24.83 -7.21
C LEU A 118 -1.44 -25.29 -7.61
N LYS A 119 -2.35 -24.33 -7.85
CA LYS A 119 -3.73 -24.62 -8.18
C LYS A 119 -3.96 -24.98 -9.65
N ASN A 120 -3.25 -24.33 -10.58
CA ASN A 120 -3.60 -24.40 -12.01
C ASN A 120 -2.52 -25.02 -12.91
N TYR A 121 -1.24 -24.96 -12.52
CA TYR A 121 -0.10 -25.29 -13.39
C TYR A 121 0.94 -26.20 -12.74
N LEU A 122 0.58 -26.93 -11.68
CA LEU A 122 1.53 -27.71 -10.89
C LEU A 122 2.18 -28.83 -11.71
N THR A 123 1.46 -29.40 -12.67
CA THR A 123 1.95 -30.50 -13.52
C THR A 123 3.01 -29.99 -14.49
N GLU A 124 2.68 -28.92 -15.21
CA GLU A 124 3.53 -28.22 -16.17
C GLU A 124 4.77 -27.68 -15.48
N PHE A 125 4.59 -27.02 -14.33
CA PHE A 125 5.68 -26.51 -13.51
C PHE A 125 6.64 -27.62 -13.08
N ASN A 126 6.12 -28.74 -12.57
CA ASN A 126 6.96 -29.87 -12.15
C ASN A 126 7.76 -30.46 -13.31
N LYS A 127 7.14 -30.58 -14.49
CA LYS A 127 7.81 -31.07 -15.69
C LYS A 127 9.00 -30.15 -16.06
N GLU A 128 8.73 -28.85 -16.20
CA GLU A 128 9.75 -27.87 -16.58
C GLU A 128 10.87 -27.75 -15.53
N ALA A 129 10.52 -27.74 -14.23
CA ALA A 129 11.50 -27.68 -13.15
C ALA A 129 12.39 -28.93 -13.06
N ILE A 130 11.87 -30.12 -13.42
CA ILE A 130 12.67 -31.34 -13.54
C ILE A 130 13.58 -31.27 -14.77
N GLU A 131 13.08 -30.81 -15.92
CA GLU A 131 13.86 -30.67 -17.15
C GLU A 131 15.04 -29.70 -16.96
N LYS A 132 14.82 -28.59 -16.26
CA LYS A 132 15.86 -27.62 -15.86
C LYS A 132 16.75 -28.10 -14.71
N LYS A 133 16.53 -29.31 -14.17
CA LYS A 133 17.27 -29.92 -13.05
C LYS A 133 17.22 -29.12 -11.75
N LEU A 134 16.20 -28.29 -11.56
CA LEU A 134 15.99 -27.49 -10.35
C LEU A 134 15.43 -28.35 -9.21
N ILE A 135 14.61 -29.35 -9.55
CA ILE A 135 14.06 -30.32 -8.60
C ILE A 135 14.27 -31.75 -9.08
N LYS A 136 14.40 -32.69 -8.14
CA LYS A 136 14.55 -34.13 -8.44
C LYS A 136 13.25 -34.92 -8.32
N LYS A 137 12.26 -34.37 -7.63
CA LYS A 137 10.97 -35.02 -7.35
C LYS A 137 9.86 -34.00 -7.50
N PRO A 138 8.67 -34.41 -7.98
CA PRO A 138 7.53 -33.50 -8.10
C PRO A 138 7.13 -32.88 -6.76
N ILE A 139 6.91 -31.57 -6.79
CA ILE A 139 6.34 -30.78 -5.71
C ILE A 139 4.85 -31.08 -5.60
N LYS A 140 4.37 -31.18 -4.35
CA LYS A 140 2.97 -31.53 -4.03
C LYS A 140 2.22 -30.43 -3.30
N ASN A 141 2.94 -29.49 -2.71
CA ASN A 141 2.38 -28.46 -1.83
C ASN A 141 3.21 -27.18 -1.91
N GLN A 142 2.70 -26.13 -1.27
CA GLN A 142 3.31 -24.80 -1.27
C GLN A 142 4.73 -24.81 -0.68
N ASP A 143 4.99 -25.59 0.37
CA ASP A 143 6.33 -25.73 0.98
C ASP A 143 7.38 -26.33 0.03
N GLY A 144 6.94 -27.06 -1.00
CA GLY A 144 7.85 -27.52 -2.04
C GLY A 144 8.26 -26.40 -2.99
N LEU A 145 7.35 -25.47 -3.31
CA LEU A 145 7.65 -24.31 -4.17
C LEU A 145 8.62 -23.35 -3.48
N THR A 146 8.48 -23.14 -2.17
CA THR A 146 9.35 -22.23 -1.40
C THR A 146 10.80 -22.72 -1.26
N LYS A 147 11.08 -23.99 -1.57
CA LYS A 147 12.44 -24.55 -1.58
C LYS A 147 13.21 -24.23 -2.86
N ILE A 148 12.50 -23.83 -3.91
CA ILE A 148 13.12 -23.35 -5.15
C ILE A 148 13.52 -21.89 -4.92
N GLY A 149 14.72 -21.51 -5.38
CA GLY A 149 15.13 -20.11 -5.34
C GLY A 149 14.17 -19.25 -6.16
N GLU A 150 13.85 -18.05 -5.68
CA GLU A 150 12.84 -17.19 -6.33
C GLU A 150 13.12 -16.95 -7.82
N ASN A 151 14.38 -16.68 -8.19
CA ASN A 151 14.79 -16.52 -9.59
C ASN A 151 14.48 -17.78 -10.42
N ASP A 152 14.84 -18.95 -9.91
CA ASP A 152 14.59 -20.23 -10.59
C ASP A 152 13.09 -20.49 -10.73
N PHE A 153 12.30 -20.21 -9.69
CA PHE A 153 10.84 -20.29 -9.73
C PHE A 153 10.28 -19.38 -10.84
N LEU A 154 10.72 -18.13 -10.90
CA LEU A 154 10.27 -17.17 -11.91
C LEU A 154 10.64 -17.59 -13.34
N GLN A 155 11.84 -18.14 -13.53
CA GLN A 155 12.27 -18.66 -14.83
C GLN A 155 11.47 -19.88 -15.29
N VAL A 156 11.02 -20.72 -14.36
CA VAL A 156 10.16 -21.87 -14.68
C VAL A 156 8.77 -21.39 -15.07
N ILE A 157 8.14 -20.52 -14.27
CA ILE A 157 6.78 -20.05 -14.58
C ILE A 157 6.71 -19.19 -15.84
N GLN A 158 7.82 -18.58 -16.26
CA GLN A 158 7.90 -17.86 -17.52
C GLN A 158 7.90 -18.80 -18.74
N ALA A 159 8.35 -20.05 -18.56
CA ALA A 159 8.51 -21.02 -19.62
C ALA A 159 7.27 -21.92 -19.82
N ILE A 160 6.30 -21.88 -18.89
CA ILE A 160 5.04 -22.64 -18.93
C ILE A 160 3.86 -21.73 -19.22
#